data_AF-X1A539-F1
#
_entry.id   AF-X1A539-F1
#
_cell.length_a   1.000
_cell.length_b   1.000
_cell.length_c   1.000
_cell.angle_alpha   90.00
_cell.angle_beta   90.00
_cell.angle_gamma   90.00
#
_symmetry.space_group_name_H-M   'P 1'
#
loop_
_entity.id
_entity.type
_entity.pdbx_description
1 polymer ?
#
loop_
_entity_poly.entity_id
_entity_poly.type
_entity_poly.pdbx_seq_one_letter_code
_entity_poly.pdbx_strand_id
1 'polypeptide(L)'
;NPHYSIEFRQAPFILWITDLSLKDPYYVLPIGMGVMMLIQSLKTIVDPRQKFMVLFMPIFLVFIFLNLPSGLQLYWFTYNILTLVEHYITKRGGIR
;
A
#
# COMPACT_ATOMS: atom_id res chain seq x y z
N ASN A 1 25.89 0.46 -27.50
CA ASN A 1 26.38 -0.11 -26.23
C ASN A 1 25.21 -0.21 -25.24
N PRO A 2 24.37 -1.27 -25.27
CA PRO A 2 23.10 -1.31 -24.55
C PRO A 2 23.20 -2.09 -23.22
N HIS A 3 24.22 -1.82 -22.39
CA HIS A 3 24.47 -2.61 -21.17
C HIS A 3 23.92 -2.00 -19.86
N TYR A 4 23.32 -0.81 -19.88
CA TYR A 4 22.89 -0.13 -18.65
C TYR A 4 21.49 -0.52 -18.13
N SER A 5 20.73 -1.38 -18.83
CA SER A 5 19.32 -1.69 -18.50
C SER A 5 19.10 -3.02 -17.78
N ILE A 6 20.18 -3.76 -17.47
CA ILE A 6 20.09 -5.09 -16.86
C ILE A 6 20.32 -5.05 -15.34
N GLU A 7 21.06 -4.07 -14.82
CA GLU A 7 21.40 -3.97 -13.38
C GLU A 7 20.23 -3.52 -12.48
N PHE A 8 19.12 -3.05 -13.06
CA PHE A 8 17.90 -2.68 -12.33
C PHE A 8 16.86 -3.82 -12.24
N ARG A 9 17.08 -4.94 -12.95
CA ARG A 9 16.32 -6.18 -12.70
C ARG A 9 17.07 -6.88 -11.58
N GLN A 10 16.39 -7.28 -10.50
CA GLN A 10 17.01 -7.79 -9.27
C GLN A 10 17.68 -6.75 -8.37
N ALA A 11 17.14 -5.53 -8.25
CA ALA A 11 17.56 -4.61 -7.19
C ALA A 11 16.85 -4.98 -5.87
N PRO A 12 17.50 -5.69 -4.92
CA PRO A 12 16.91 -5.91 -3.61
C PRO A 12 16.73 -4.56 -2.94
N PHE A 13 15.49 -4.25 -2.59
CA PHE A 13 15.19 -2.97 -1.96
C PHE A 13 15.44 -3.07 -0.45
N ILE A 14 14.59 -3.81 0.26
CA ILE A 14 14.72 -4.05 1.69
C ILE A 14 13.82 -5.24 2.11
N LEU A 15 14.23 -5.96 3.16
CA LEU A 15 13.49 -7.11 3.73
C LEU A 15 13.24 -8.23 2.69
N TRP A 16 11.98 -8.54 2.38
CA TRP A 16 11.57 -9.61 1.45
C TRP A 16 11.37 -9.13 0.01
N ILE A 17 11.57 -7.84 -0.26
CA ILE A 17 11.38 -7.25 -1.60
C ILE A 17 12.68 -7.37 -2.38
N THR A 18 12.73 -8.34 -3.30
CA THR A 18 13.91 -8.68 -4.11
C THR A 18 13.91 -8.06 -5.50
N ASP A 19 12.74 -7.69 -6.04
CA ASP A 19 12.60 -7.03 -7.33
C ASP A 19 11.33 -6.16 -7.37
N LEU A 20 11.52 -4.86 -7.62
CA LEU A 20 10.44 -3.86 -7.67
C LEU A 20 9.59 -3.93 -8.95
N SER A 21 10.11 -4.56 -10.02
CA SER A 21 9.41 -4.73 -11.30
C SER A 21 8.51 -5.96 -11.31
N LEU A 22 8.72 -6.90 -10.39
CA LEU A 22 7.91 -8.10 -10.23
C LEU A 22 6.87 -7.93 -9.12
N LYS A 23 5.82 -8.76 -9.14
CA LYS A 23 4.83 -8.85 -8.05
C LYS A 23 5.51 -9.25 -6.73
N ASP A 24 4.94 -8.84 -5.60
CA ASP A 24 5.44 -9.25 -4.28
C ASP A 24 5.29 -10.78 -4.13
N PRO A 25 6.38 -11.55 -4.02
CA PRO A 25 6.33 -13.01 -3.93
C PRO A 25 5.61 -13.50 -2.66
N TYR A 26 5.57 -12.68 -1.62
CA TYR A 26 4.95 -13.01 -0.34
C TYR A 26 3.60 -12.28 -0.12
N TYR A 27 3.18 -11.44 -1.06
CA TYR A 27 1.95 -10.66 -1.00
C TYR A 27 1.77 -9.83 0.29
N VAL A 28 2.86 -9.49 0.97
CA VAL A 28 2.82 -8.75 2.24
C VAL A 28 2.36 -7.32 1.99
N LEU A 29 2.84 -6.69 0.92
CA LEU A 29 2.42 -5.33 0.53
C LEU A 29 0.92 -5.23 0.20
N PRO A 30 0.33 -6.08 -0.67
CA PRO A 30 -1.10 -6.01 -0.97
C PRO A 30 -1.98 -6.36 0.22
N ILE A 31 -1.60 -7.34 1.04
CA ILE A 31 -2.34 -7.66 2.25
C ILE A 31 -2.25 -6.49 3.25
N GLY A 32 -1.06 -5.92 3.45
CA GLY A 32 -0.84 -4.78 4.34
C GLY A 32 -1.66 -3.55 3.93
N MET A 33 -1.67 -3.23 2.64
CA MET A 33 -2.52 -2.17 2.07
C MET A 33 -4.00 -2.48 2.29
N GLY A 34 -4.44 -3.71 2.07
CA GLY A 34 -5.82 -4.15 2.32
C GLY A 34 -6.26 -3.96 3.77
N VAL A 35 -5.43 -4.37 4.72
CA VAL A 35 -5.69 -4.21 6.15
C VAL A 35 -5.74 -2.73 6.53
N MET A 36 -4.79 -1.92 6.04
CA MET A 36 -4.81 -0.47 6.27
C MET A 36 -6.10 0.17 5.73
N MET A 37 -6.50 -0.18 4.51
CA MET A 37 -7.74 0.34 3.92
C MET A 37 -8.97 -0.10 4.70
N LEU A 38 -9.06 -1.35 5.16
CA LEU A 38 -10.17 -1.83 5.98
C LEU A 38 -10.27 -1.08 7.31
N ILE A 39 -9.14 -0.85 7.99
CA ILE A 39 -9.10 -0.08 9.24
C ILE A 39 -9.56 1.36 9.00
N GLN A 40 -9.16 1.97 7.88
CA GLN A 40 -9.62 3.32 7.52
C GLN A 40 -11.11 3.34 7.15
N SER A 41 -11.57 2.38 6.35
CA SER A 41 -12.98 2.20 6.00
C SER A 41 -13.87 2.08 7.23
N LEU A 42 -13.44 1.37 8.26
CA LEU A 42 -14.20 1.27 9.52
C LEU A 42 -14.38 2.62 10.24
N LYS A 43 -13.47 3.57 10.04
CA LYS A 43 -13.55 4.92 10.63
C LYS A 43 -14.38 5.88 9.79
N THR A 44 -14.58 5.59 8.50
CA THR A 44 -15.28 6.46 7.55
C THR A 44 -16.72 6.04 7.25
N ILE A 45 -17.20 4.92 7.80
CA ILE A 45 -18.62 4.53 7.65
C ILE A 45 -19.50 5.54 8.39
N VAL A 46 -20.23 6.35 7.62
CA VAL A 46 -21.19 7.36 8.13
C VAL A 46 -22.62 6.80 8.13
N ASP A 47 -23.01 6.05 7.09
CA ASP A 47 -24.36 5.49 6.93
C ASP A 47 -24.30 3.95 6.79
N PRO A 48 -25.04 3.18 7.63
CA PRO A 48 -25.15 1.73 7.54
C PRO A 48 -25.54 1.20 6.15
N ARG A 49 -26.26 1.98 5.34
CA ARG A 49 -26.67 1.58 3.98
C ARG A 49 -25.50 1.45 3.01
N GLN A 50 -24.41 2.19 3.24
CA GLN A 50 -23.21 2.15 2.40
C GLN A 50 -22.14 1.20 2.93
N LYS A 51 -22.33 0.64 4.14
CA LYS A 51 -21.37 -0.22 4.83
C LYS A 51 -20.86 -1.36 3.96
N PHE A 52 -21.75 -2.01 3.20
CA PHE A 52 -21.38 -3.10 2.30
C PHE A 52 -20.38 -2.64 1.24
N MET A 53 -20.68 -1.54 0.54
CA MET A 53 -19.81 -1.00 -0.51
C MET A 53 -18.46 -0.52 0.05
N VAL A 54 -18.49 0.19 1.17
CA VAL A 54 -17.29 0.77 1.81
C VAL A 54 -16.31 -0.31 2.32
N LEU A 55 -16.83 -1.46 2.77
CA LEU A 55 -16.00 -2.58 3.23
C LEU A 55 -15.62 -3.55 2.10
N PHE A 56 -16.46 -3.70 1.08
CA PHE A 56 -16.19 -4.59 -0.05
C PHE A 56 -15.15 -4.02 -1.01
N MET A 57 -15.21 -2.70 -1.28
CA MET A 57 -14.30 -2.02 -2.20
C MET A 57 -12.80 -2.25 -1.89
N PRO A 58 -12.31 -2.10 -0.64
CA PRO A 58 -10.92 -2.37 -0.33
C PRO A 58 -10.53 -3.84 -0.53
N ILE A 59 -11.42 -4.80 -0.25
CA ILE A 59 -11.17 -6.22 -0.48
C ILE A 59 -11.00 -6.48 -1.98
N PHE A 60 -11.90 -5.92 -2.80
CA PHE A 60 -11.81 -6.02 -4.26
C PHE A 60 -10.52 -5.40 -4.81
N LEU A 61 -10.11 -4.24 -4.28
CA LEU A 61 -8.86 -3.59 -4.69
C LEU A 61 -7.62 -4.40 -4.32
N VAL A 62 -7.61 -5.11 -3.19
CA VAL A 62 -6.51 -6.02 -2.85
C VAL A 62 -6.33 -7.09 -3.92
N PHE A 63 -7.42 -7.69 -4.42
CA PHE A 63 -7.34 -8.69 -5.49
C PHE A 63 -6.73 -8.14 -6.78
N ILE A 64 -7.01 -6.89 -7.12
CA ILE A 64 -6.37 -6.20 -8.25
C ILE A 64 -4.88 -6.00 -7.96
N PHE A 65 -4.55 -5.51 -6.76
CA PHE A 65 -3.18 -5.25 -6.35
C PHE A 65 -2.29 -6.49 -6.28
N LEU A 66 -2.83 -7.69 -6.05
CA LEU A 66 -2.06 -8.95 -6.06
C LEU A 66 -1.30 -9.19 -7.37
N ASN A 67 -1.77 -8.61 -8.48
CA ASN A 67 -1.17 -8.78 -9.80
C ASN A 67 -0.34 -7.58 -10.26
N LEU A 68 -0.23 -6.52 -9.45
CA LEU A 68 0.55 -5.33 -9.79
C LEU A 68 2.03 -5.48 -9.41
N PRO A 69 2.94 -4.75 -10.08
CA PRO A 69 4.35 -4.70 -9.69
C PRO A 69 4.52 -4.19 -8.25
N SER A 70 5.40 -4.84 -7.50
CA SER A 70 5.65 -4.54 -6.08
C SER A 70 6.19 -3.11 -5.87
N GLY A 71 6.92 -2.55 -6.84
CA GLY A 71 7.48 -1.20 -6.76
C GLY A 71 6.42 -0.10 -6.72
N LEU A 72 5.37 -0.22 -7.54
CA LEU A 72 4.22 0.69 -7.48
C LEU A 72 3.56 0.57 -6.10
N GLN A 73 3.39 -0.65 -5.63
CA GLN A 73 2.72 -0.88 -4.36
C GLN A 73 3.52 -0.39 -3.15
N LEU A 74 4.84 -0.56 -3.21
CA LEU A 74 5.77 -0.08 -2.20
C LEU A 74 5.79 1.45 -2.13
N TYR A 75 5.72 2.14 -3.28
CA TYR A 75 5.58 3.59 -3.31
C TYR A 75 4.34 4.05 -2.54
N TRP A 76 3.18 3.43 -2.81
CA TRP A 76 1.95 3.73 -2.10
C TRP A 76 2.04 3.39 -0.61
N PHE A 77 2.61 2.24 -0.27
CA PHE A 77 2.75 1.81 1.12
C PHE A 77 3.63 2.78 1.93
N THR A 78 4.76 3.18 1.35
CA THR A 78 5.70 4.14 1.97
C THR A 78 5.03 5.51 2.14
N TYR A 79 4.32 5.99 1.11
CA TYR A 79 3.57 7.23 1.18
C TYR A 79 2.52 7.21 2.29
N ASN A 80 1.72 6.14 2.39
CA ASN A 80 0.72 6.02 3.46
C ASN A 80 1.34 5.98 4.86
N ILE A 81 2.50 5.35 5.03
CA ILE A 81 3.24 5.38 6.30
C ILE A 81 3.68 6.81 6.63
N LEU A 82 4.24 7.54 5.66
CA LEU A 82 4.65 8.92 5.87
C LEU A 82 3.46 9.81 6.23
N THR A 83 2.35 9.72 5.49
CA THR A 83 1.11 10.45 5.81
C THR A 83 0.58 10.07 7.19
N LEU A 84 0.67 8.81 7.59
CA LEU A 84 0.27 8.38 8.93
C LEU A 84 1.16 8.99 10.01
N VAL A 85 2.48 9.00 9.80
CA VAL A 85 3.46 9.65 10.69
C VAL A 85 3.16 11.14 10.79
N GLU A 86 2.98 11.83 9.67
CA GLU A 86 2.57 13.23 9.61
C GLU A 86 1.26 13.45 10.38
N HIS A 87 0.24 12.61 10.17
CA HIS A 87 -1.03 12.70 10.89
C HIS A 87 -0.83 12.58 12.41
N TYR A 88 0.00 11.65 12.88
CA TYR A 88 0.30 11.51 14.31
C TYR A 88 1.08 12.69 14.86
N ILE A 89 2.04 13.24 14.11
CA ILE A 89 2.81 14.42 14.51
C ILE A 89 1.87 15.63 14.60
N THR A 90 1.07 15.91 13.56
CA THR A 90 0.13 17.04 13.53
C THR A 90 -0.93 16.93 14.62
N LYS A 91 -1.50 15.73 14.84
CA LYS A 91 -2.48 15.49 15.90
C LYS A 91 -1.89 15.68 17.31
N ARG A 92 -0.60 15.41 17.51
CA ARG A 92 0.11 15.64 18.79
C ARG A 92 0.63 17.08 18.92
N GLY A 93 0.93 17.75 17.81
CA GLY A 93 1.47 19.11 17.75
C GLY A 93 0.44 20.23 17.89
N GLY A 94 -0.86 19.92 17.90
CA GLY A 94 -1.91 20.88 18.26
C GLY A 94 -2.05 22.06 17.31
N ILE A 95 -1.67 21.94 16.04
CA ILE A 95 -1.99 22.93 15.03
C ILE A 95 -3.28 22.47 14.35
N ARG A 96 -4.40 23.05 14.82
CA ARG A 96 -5.71 22.98 14.17
C ARG A 96 -5.79 23.98 13.04
#